data_AF-A0A2N3ATU3-F1
#
_entry.id   AF-A0A2N3ATU3-F1
#
_cell.length_a   1.000
_cell.length_b   1.000
_cell.length_c   1.000
_cell.angle_alpha   90.00
_cell.angle_beta   90.00
_cell.angle_gamma   90.00
#
_symmetry.space_group_name_H-M   'P 1'
#
loop_
_entity.id
_entity.type
_entity.pdbx_description
1 polymer ?
#
loop_
_entity_poly.entity_id
_entity_poly.type
_entity_poly.pdbx_seq_one_letter_code
_entity_poly.pdbx_strand_id
1 'polypeptide(L)' 'MAIIDLARHPALERNVPYARIAVIGGGAWGAALAAVAVRAGRDTTLWMRDAAQAETIRRTRRNPAYLGDVALPEGLA' A
#
# COMPACT_ATOMS: atom_id res chain seq x y z
N MET A 1 5.25 -27.26 -7.78
CA MET A 1 3.78 -27.28 -7.56
C MET A 1 3.54 -26.85 -6.12
N ALA A 2 2.86 -25.70 -5.95
CA ALA A 2 2.35 -25.09 -4.71
C ALA A 2 3.29 -24.98 -3.48
N ILE A 3 3.73 -23.75 -3.18
CA ILE A 3 3.68 -23.24 -1.81
C ILE A 3 3.02 -21.86 -1.88
N ILE A 4 1.71 -21.86 -1.63
CA ILE A 4 0.98 -20.71 -1.10
C ILE A 4 1.32 -20.72 0.39
N ASP A 5 2.20 -19.83 0.83
CA ASP A 5 2.34 -19.53 2.26
C ASP A 5 1.57 -18.24 2.55
N LEU A 6 0.28 -18.43 2.80
CA LEU A 6 -0.64 -17.46 3.38
C LEU A 6 -0.51 -17.52 4.91
N ALA A 7 0.60 -17.04 5.48
CA ALA A 7 0.68 -16.43 6.82
C ALA A 7 2.13 -16.20 7.26
N ARG A 8 2.70 -15.01 6.97
CA ARG A 8 3.80 -14.48 7.81
C ARG A 8 3.49 -13.06 8.25
N HIS A 9 3.01 -12.94 9.48
CA HIS A 9 3.21 -11.75 10.31
C HIS A 9 3.42 -12.20 11.76
N PRO A 10 4.63 -12.02 12.27
CA PRO A 10 4.74 -11.23 13.50
C PRO A 10 6.01 -10.36 13.44
N ALA A 11 5.85 -9.04 13.57
CA ALA A 11 6.91 -8.07 13.89
C ALA A 11 8.39 -8.48 13.60
N LEU A 12 8.86 -8.14 12.40
CA LEU A 12 10.27 -7.91 12.06
C LEU A 12 11.22 -9.13 12.25
N GLU A 13 11.33 -9.97 11.23
CA GLU A 13 12.68 -10.39 10.84
C GLU A 13 13.44 -9.11 10.49
N ARG A 14 14.22 -8.59 11.43
CA ARG A 14 14.90 -7.28 11.39
C ARG A 14 15.93 -7.13 10.25
N ASN A 15 15.97 -8.07 9.30
CA ASN A 15 16.95 -8.15 8.23
C ASN A 15 16.36 -8.35 6.82
N VAL A 16 15.07 -8.07 6.59
CA VAL A 16 14.57 -8.01 5.21
C VAL A 16 14.85 -6.62 4.63
N PRO A 17 15.66 -6.49 3.57
CA PRO A 17 15.91 -5.20 2.94
C PRO A 17 14.58 -4.54 2.53
N TYR A 18 14.49 -3.23 2.77
CA TYR A 18 13.33 -2.41 2.40
C TYR A 18 12.00 -2.87 3.04
N ALA A 19 12.05 -3.37 4.28
CA ALA A 19 10.84 -3.79 5.02
C ALA A 19 9.80 -2.68 5.19
N ARG A 20 10.24 -1.41 5.26
CA ARG A 20 9.39 -0.22 5.31
C ARG A 20 9.63 0.67 4.10
N ILE A 21 8.54 1.12 3.46
CA ILE A 21 8.57 1.94 2.25
C ILE A 21 7.64 3.14 2.43
N ALA A 22 8.13 4.33 2.10
CA ALA A 22 7.30 5.52 1.96
C ALA A 22 7.22 5.90 0.48
N VAL A 23 6.00 6.02 -0.05
CA VAL A 23 5.74 6.50 -1.41
C VAL A 23 5.22 7.93 -1.33
N ILE A 24 6.00 8.87 -1.85
CA ILE A 24 5.68 10.31 -1.84
C ILE A 24 4.96 10.66 -3.14
N GLY A 25 3.64 10.81 -3.08
CA GLY A 25 2.80 11.19 -4.21
C GLY A 25 1.60 10.25 -4.41
N GLY A 26 0.39 10.75 -4.21
CA GLY A 26 -0.87 10.00 -4.34
C GLY A 26 -1.49 9.93 -5.75
N GLY A 27 -0.68 10.19 -6.79
CA GLY A 27 -1.11 10.05 -8.19
C GLY A 27 -1.31 8.60 -8.60
N ALA A 28 -1.71 8.36 -9.85
CA ALA A 28 -2.00 7.00 -10.36
C ALA A 28 -0.84 6.03 -10.13
N TRP A 29 0.37 6.43 -10.52
CA TRP A 29 1.55 5.57 -10.37
C TRP A 29 1.99 5.39 -8.92
N GLY A 30 1.98 6.45 -8.11
CA GLY A 30 2.38 6.36 -6.70
C GLY A 30 1.42 5.48 -5.88
N ALA A 31 0.11 5.64 -6.08
CA ALA A 31 -0.89 4.77 -5.46
C ALA A 31 -0.76 3.30 -5.93
N ALA A 32 -0.50 3.08 -7.22
CA ALA A 32 -0.27 1.72 -7.76
C ALA A 32 1.02 1.09 -7.19
N LEU A 33 2.12 1.85 -7.13
CA LEU A 33 3.38 1.39 -6.57
C LEU A 33 3.23 1.03 -5.09
N ALA A 34 2.54 1.86 -4.33
CA ALA A 34 2.28 1.59 -2.92
C ALA A 34 1.42 0.34 -2.72
N ALA A 35 0.43 0.11 -3.59
CA ALA A 35 -0.35 -1.12 -3.57
C ALA A 35 0.51 -2.37 -3.88
N VAL A 36 1.44 -2.28 -4.83
CA VAL A 36 2.38 -3.37 -5.13
C VAL A 36 3.29 -3.65 -3.92
N ALA A 37 3.81 -2.62 -3.26
CA ALA A 37 4.65 -2.77 -2.08
C ALA A 37 3.93 -3.47 -0.92
N VAL A 38 2.68 -3.08 -0.62
CA VAL A 38 1.85 -3.76 0.39
C VAL A 38 1.63 -5.23 0.03
N ARG A 39 1.27 -5.53 -1.23
CA ARG A 39 1.08 -6.91 -1.70
C ARG A 39 2.37 -7.75 -1.65
N ALA A 40 3.53 -7.11 -1.74
CA ALA A 40 4.84 -7.73 -1.55
C ALA A 40 5.22 -7.90 -0.06
N GLY A 41 4.31 -7.61 0.88
CA GLY A 41 4.52 -7.78 2.32
C GLY A 41 5.32 -6.66 2.97
N ARG A 42 5.31 -5.45 2.40
CA ARG A 42 6.05 -4.28 2.93
C ARG A 42 5.13 -3.38 3.74
N ASP A 43 5.63 -2.90 4.89
CA ASP A 43 5.01 -1.82 5.67
C ASP A 43 5.10 -0.53 4.84
N THR A 44 3.97 -0.12 4.24
CA THR A 44 3.96 0.93 3.22
C THR A 44 3.07 2.10 3.62
N THR A 45 3.64 3.31 3.57
CA THR A 45 2.92 4.58 3.74
C THR A 45 2.80 5.30 2.40
N LEU A 46 1.59 5.72 2.04
CA LEU A 46 1.35 6.61 0.89
C LEU A 46 1.21 8.05 1.39
N TRP A 47 2.25 8.86 1.18
CA TRP A 47 2.23 10.26 1.55
C TRP A 47 1.61 11.11 0.44
N MET A 48 0.60 11.89 0.82
CA MET A 48 -0.23 12.67 -0.09
C MET A 48 -0.31 14.12 0.38
N ARG A 49 -0.34 15.04 -0.58
CA ARG A 49 -0.51 16.48 -0.30
C ARG A 49 -1.94 16.83 0.09
N ASP A 50 -2.92 16.18 -0.54
CA ASP A 50 -4.35 16.43 -0.32
C ASP A 50 -4.90 15.52 0.78
N ALA A 51 -5.30 16.12 1.89
CA ALA A 51 -5.86 15.42 3.05
C ALA A 51 -7.24 14.81 2.77
N ALA A 52 -8.08 15.46 1.95
CA ALA A 52 -9.41 14.95 1.61
C ALA A 52 -9.32 13.72 0.70
N GLN A 53 -8.37 13.73 -0.23
CA GLN A 53 -8.06 12.57 -1.05
C GLN A 53 -7.51 11.41 -0.21
N ALA A 54 -6.57 11.70 0.71
CA ALA A 54 -6.03 10.70 1.61
C ALA A 54 -7.13 10.06 2.48
N GLU A 55 -8.06 10.86 3.00
CA GLU A 55 -9.18 10.36 3.79
C GLU A 55 -10.15 9.51 2.96
N THR A 56 -10.40 9.90 1.71
CA THR A 56 -11.19 9.09 0.77
C THR A 56 -10.56 7.72 0.58
N ILE A 57 -9.24 7.65 0.40
CA ILE A 57 -8.50 6.39 0.26
C ILE A 57 -8.56 5.57 1.55
N ARG A 58 -8.39 6.19 2.73
CA ARG A 58 -8.48 5.48 4.01
C ARG A 58 -9.84 4.84 4.22
N ARG A 59 -10.91 5.59 4.00
CA ARG A 59 -12.29 5.12 4.21
C ARG A 59 -12.76 4.13 3.17
N THR A 60 -12.48 4.39 1.90
CA THR A 60 -13.08 3.64 0.77
C THR A 60 -12.15 2.59 0.19
N ARG A 61 -10.86 2.62 0.55
CA ARG A 61 -9.81 1.80 -0.05
C ARG A 61 -9.72 1.98 -1.57
N ARG A 62 -10.05 3.17 -2.08
CA ARG A 62 -10.00 3.52 -3.51
C ARG A 62 -9.40 4.91 -3.70
N ASN A 63 -8.79 5.13 -4.86
CA ASN A 63 -8.35 6.46 -5.31
C ASN A 63 -9.12 6.87 -6.57
N PRO A 64 -10.38 7.33 -6.46
CA PRO A 64 -11.24 7.56 -7.63
C PRO A 64 -10.65 8.56 -8.63
N ALA A 65 -9.92 9.57 -8.13
CA ALA A 65 -9.32 10.61 -8.95
C ALA A 65 -8.23 10.10 -9.92
N TYR A 66 -7.58 8.98 -9.60
CA TYR A 66 -6.43 8.49 -10.38
C TYR A 66 -6.52 7.02 -10.80
N LEU A 67 -7.30 6.20 -10.08
CA LEU A 67 -7.42 4.76 -10.31
C LEU A 67 -8.88 4.29 -10.42
N GLY A 68 -9.87 5.22 -10.44
CA GLY A 68 -11.28 4.88 -10.54
C GLY A 68 -11.72 3.92 -9.43
N ASP A 69 -12.32 2.79 -9.82
CA ASP A 69 -12.93 1.82 -8.90
C ASP A 69 -11.94 0.76 -8.36
N VAL A 70 -10.66 0.83 -8.74
CA VAL A 70 -9.64 -0.15 -8.32
C VAL A 70 -9.47 -0.12 -6.79
N ALA A 71 -9.64 -1.31 -6.18
CA ALA A 71 -9.44 -1.51 -4.75
C ALA A 71 -7.94 -1.55 -4.40
N LEU A 72 -7.56 -0.76 -3.40
CA LEU A 72 -6.24 -0.72 -2.80
C LEU A 72 -6.15 -1.74 -1.64
N PRO A 73 -5.01 -2.45 -1.50
CA PRO A 73 -4.86 -3.56 -0.55
C PRO A 73 -5.00 -3.11 0.89
N GLU A 74 -5.61 -3.93 1.74
CA GLU A 74 -5.62 -3.69 3.19
C GLU A 74 -4.18 -3.54 3.72
N GLY A 75 -3.94 -2.56 4.59
CA GLY A 75 -2.60 -2.26 5.14
C GLY A 75 -1.86 -1.09 4.48
N LEU A 76 -2.40 -0.45 3.44
CA LEU A 76 -1.85 0.82 2.94
C LEU A 76 -2.29 1.99 3.85
N ALA A 77 -1.31 2.62 4.51
CA ALA A 77 -1.50 3.74 5.45
C ALA A 77 -1.32 5.12 4.80
#